data_AF-A0A0N1FL54-F1
#
_entry.id   AF-A0A0N1FL54-F1
#
_cell.length_a   1.000
_cell.length_b   1.000
_cell.length_c   1.000
_cell.angle_alpha   90.00
_cell.angle_beta   90.00
_cell.angle_gamma   90.00
#
_symmetry.space_group_name_H-M   'P 1'
#
loop_
_entity.id
_entity.type
_entity.pdbx_description
1 polymer ?
#
loop_
_entity_poly.entity_id
_entity_poly.type
_entity_poly.pdbx_seq_one_letter_code
_entity_poly.pdbx_strand_id
1 'polypeptide(L)'
;PIMSLMPIFLVGIVFGLAMDYEVFLVARMREAYVHGDNPRQAVESGFRHSARVVAAAALIMMAVFSGFIGASESMIKMIGFGLAIAVLFDAFIVRMAFVPAVLALLGKAAWWMPHWLDRILPKVDVEGEALTQQSAVTPAHDDTATRKPARI
;
A
#
# COMPACT_ATOMS: atom_id res chain seq x y z
N PRO A 1 -24.73 11.05 31.21
CA PRO A 1 -25.03 10.01 30.20
C PRO A 1 -23.83 9.79 29.27
N ILE A 2 -23.25 8.59 29.27
CA ILE A 2 -22.31 8.19 28.21
C ILE A 2 -23.11 8.27 26.91
N MET A 3 -22.78 9.21 26.03
CA MET A 3 -23.44 9.27 24.71
C MET A 3 -23.07 7.98 23.99
N SER A 4 -24.03 7.06 23.80
CA SER A 4 -23.83 5.75 23.15
C SER A 4 -23.21 5.82 21.75
N LEU A 5 -23.14 7.01 21.17
CA LEU A 5 -22.52 7.32 19.88
C LEU A 5 -20.99 7.36 19.95
N MET A 6 -20.39 7.63 21.12
CA MET A 6 -18.94 7.83 21.24
C MET A 6 -18.11 6.60 20.85
N PRO A 7 -18.44 5.36 21.29
CA PRO A 7 -17.74 4.16 20.86
C PRO A 7 -17.94 3.86 19.37
N ILE A 8 -19.12 4.16 18.83
CA ILE A 8 -19.43 3.94 17.41
C ILE A 8 -18.55 4.81 16.53
N PHE A 9 -18.43 6.11 16.84
CA PHE A 9 -17.53 7.00 16.12
C PHE A 9 -16.07 6.58 16.29
N LEU A 10 -15.66 6.20 17.50
CA LEU A 10 -14.28 5.78 17.75
C LEU A 10 -13.91 4.53 16.95
N VAL A 11 -14.78 3.51 16.93
CA VAL A 11 -14.57 2.30 16.12
C VAL A 11 -14.56 2.63 14.63
N GLY A 12 -15.50 3.44 14.14
CA GLY A 12 -15.55 3.82 12.73
C GLY A 12 -14.32 4.61 12.27
N ILE A 13 -13.86 5.57 13.10
CA ILE A 13 -12.66 6.36 12.82
C ILE A 13 -11.42 5.46 12.86
N VAL A 14 -11.23 4.67 13.92
CA VAL A 14 -10.06 3.78 14.03
C VAL A 14 -10.02 2.78 12.88
N PHE A 15 -11.16 2.20 12.50
CA PHE A 15 -11.23 1.25 11.39
C PHE A 15 -10.92 1.92 10.04
N GLY A 16 -11.46 3.12 9.80
CA GLY A 16 -11.13 3.91 8.61
C GLY A 16 -9.63 4.19 8.53
N LEU A 17 -9.07 4.77 9.60
CA LEU A 17 -7.63 5.06 9.69
C LEU A 17 -6.77 3.80 9.57
N ALA A 18 -7.27 2.64 10.02
CA ALA A 18 -6.58 1.36 9.90
C ALA A 18 -6.43 0.93 8.43
N MET A 19 -7.48 1.07 7.62
CA MET A 19 -7.46 0.61 6.22
C MET A 19 -6.43 1.36 5.36
N ASP A 20 -6.18 2.64 5.67
CA ASP A 20 -5.39 3.55 4.83
C ASP A 20 -3.95 3.08 4.60
N TYR A 21 -3.33 2.44 5.59
CA TYR A 21 -1.96 1.92 5.46
C TYR A 21 -1.85 0.40 5.30
N GLU A 22 -2.92 -0.37 5.61
CA GLU A 22 -2.85 -1.83 5.52
C GLU A 22 -2.84 -2.22 4.05
N VAL A 23 -3.73 -1.60 3.28
CA VAL A 23 -3.80 -1.78 1.85
C VAL A 23 -2.48 -1.38 1.19
N PHE A 24 -1.87 -0.27 1.60
CA PHE A 24 -0.58 0.17 1.05
C PHE A 24 0.55 -0.81 1.37
N LEU A 25 0.67 -1.24 2.63
CA LEU A 25 1.71 -2.16 3.08
C LEU A 25 1.60 -3.52 2.36
N VAL A 26 0.38 -4.08 2.33
CA VAL A 26 0.11 -5.37 1.71
C VAL A 26 0.25 -5.30 0.20
N ALA A 27 -0.16 -4.20 -0.45
CA ALA A 27 0.03 -4.01 -1.88
C ALA A 27 1.52 -4.03 -2.26
N ARG A 28 2.40 -3.38 -1.48
CA ARG A 28 3.85 -3.42 -1.72
C ARG A 28 4.45 -4.82 -1.53
N MET A 29 4.01 -5.56 -0.51
CA MET A 29 4.43 -6.95 -0.33
C MET A 29 3.94 -7.83 -1.49
N ARG A 30 2.71 -7.59 -1.98
CA ARG A 30 2.13 -8.31 -3.13
C ARG A 30 2.87 -8.00 -4.42
N GLU A 31 3.23 -6.74 -4.63
CA GLU A 31 4.03 -6.31 -5.76
C GLU A 31 5.36 -7.07 -5.78
N ALA A 32 6.10 -7.10 -4.67
CA ALA A 32 7.35 -7.87 -4.56
C ALA A 32 7.15 -9.37 -4.86
N TYR A 33 6.07 -9.97 -4.35
CA TYR A 33 5.75 -11.38 -4.63
C TYR A 33 5.43 -11.65 -6.10
N VAL A 34 4.67 -10.77 -6.76
CA VAL A 34 4.31 -10.91 -8.18
C VAL A 34 5.54 -10.76 -9.09
N HIS A 35 6.53 -9.95 -8.68
CA HIS A 35 7.80 -9.81 -9.39
C HIS A 35 8.79 -10.98 -9.18
N GLY A 36 8.37 -12.04 -8.47
CA GLY A 36 9.12 -13.29 -8.37
C GLY A 36 9.87 -13.50 -7.05
N ASP A 37 9.73 -12.62 -6.06
CA ASP A 37 10.30 -12.85 -4.73
C ASP A 37 9.63 -14.07 -4.06
N ASN A 38 10.43 -14.87 -3.34
CA ASN A 38 9.88 -15.89 -2.47
C ASN A 38 8.95 -15.25 -1.42
N PRO A 39 7.88 -15.93 -0.93
CA PRO A 39 6.89 -15.33 -0.02
C PRO A 39 7.50 -14.59 1.19
N ARG A 40 8.57 -15.15 1.77
CA ARG A 40 9.28 -14.53 2.91
C ARG A 40 10.12 -13.32 2.51
N GLN A 41 10.76 -13.39 1.33
CA GLN A 41 11.55 -12.29 0.77
C GLN A 41 10.65 -11.12 0.37
N ALA A 42 9.48 -11.40 -0.23
CA ALA A 42 8.48 -10.41 -0.60
C ALA A 42 7.96 -9.62 0.61
N VAL A 43 7.71 -10.31 1.73
CA VAL A 43 7.32 -9.66 2.99
C VAL A 43 8.46 -8.80 3.53
N GLU A 44 9.71 -9.29 3.53
CA GLU A 44 10.87 -8.53 4.03
C GLU A 44 11.18 -7.28 3.18
N SER A 45 11.21 -7.44 1.84
CA SER A 45 11.53 -6.37 0.89
C SER A 45 10.43 -5.31 0.85
N GLY A 46 9.16 -5.74 0.80
CA GLY A 46 7.98 -4.88 0.86
C GLY A 46 7.82 -4.16 2.20
N PHE A 47 8.15 -4.83 3.31
CA PHE A 47 8.09 -4.23 4.65
C PHE A 47 9.16 -3.16 4.84
N ARG A 48 10.41 -3.40 4.43
CA ARG A 48 11.54 -2.47 4.67
C ARG A 48 11.27 -1.06 4.11
N HIS A 49 10.65 -0.97 2.94
CA HIS A 49 10.34 0.31 2.31
C HIS A 49 9.12 0.98 2.95
N SER A 50 8.07 0.21 3.22
CA SER A 50 6.81 0.72 3.77
C SER A 50 6.90 1.09 5.25
N ALA A 51 7.75 0.41 6.03
CA ALA A 51 7.87 0.63 7.48
C ALA A 51 8.25 2.06 7.84
N ARG A 52 9.12 2.71 7.06
CA ARG A 52 9.52 4.12 7.29
C ARG A 52 8.35 5.08 7.07
N VAL A 53 7.56 4.85 6.02
CA VAL A 53 6.39 5.68 5.69
C VAL A 53 5.32 5.53 6.77
N VAL A 54 5.04 4.28 7.19
CA VAL A 54 4.08 3.99 8.25
C VAL A 54 4.51 4.60 9.59
N ALA A 55 5.79 4.50 9.95
CA ALA A 55 6.31 5.11 11.17
C ALA A 55 6.19 6.64 11.17
N ALA A 56 6.48 7.29 10.05
CA ALA A 56 6.33 8.74 9.91
C ALA A 56 4.87 9.17 10.05
N ALA A 57 3.95 8.46 9.39
CA ALA A 57 2.52 8.70 9.52
C ALA A 57 2.03 8.51 10.97
N ALA A 58 2.43 7.43 11.62
CA ALA A 58 2.07 7.16 13.01
C ALA A 58 2.53 8.28 13.96
N LEU A 59 3.76 8.80 13.77
CA LEU A 59 4.28 9.92 14.55
C LEU A 59 3.45 11.20 14.38
N ILE A 60 3.06 11.54 13.14
CA ILE A 60 2.23 12.71 12.85
C ILE A 60 0.86 12.56 13.52
N MET A 61 0.24 11.39 13.40
CA MET A 61 -1.07 11.10 14.00
C MET A 61 -1.01 11.16 15.53
N MET A 62 0.04 10.61 16.13
CA MET A 62 0.29 10.75 17.57
C MET A 62 0.40 12.21 17.99
N ALA A 63 1.13 13.04 17.24
CA ALA A 63 1.27 14.46 17.54
C ALA A 63 -0.08 15.19 17.48
N VAL A 64 -0.89 14.92 16.45
CA VAL A 64 -2.23 15.52 16.28
C VAL A 64 -3.15 15.13 17.43
N PHE A 65 -3.26 13.84 17.75
CA PHE A 65 -4.16 13.38 18.81
C PHE A 65 -3.68 13.73 20.22
N SER A 66 -2.37 13.78 20.45
CA SER A 66 -1.81 14.26 21.72
C SER A 66 -2.16 15.74 21.96
N GLY A 67 -2.32 16.54 20.90
CA GLY A 67 -2.79 17.92 21.00
C GLY A 67 -4.17 18.05 21.66
N PHE A 68 -5.02 17.04 21.55
CA PHE A 68 -6.35 17.03 22.18
C PHE A 68 -6.32 16.80 23.70
N ILE A 69 -5.17 16.42 24.28
CA ILE A 69 -5.04 16.25 25.74
C ILE A 69 -5.22 17.59 26.49
N GLY A 70 -4.87 18.70 25.84
CA GLY A 70 -5.04 20.06 26.37
C GLY A 70 -6.43 20.67 26.14
N ALA A 71 -7.37 19.95 25.53
CA ALA A 71 -8.70 20.47 25.29
C ALA A 71 -9.47 20.69 26.60
N SER A 72 -10.21 21.80 26.69
CA SER A 72 -11.08 22.13 27.82
C SER A 72 -12.32 21.23 27.91
N GLU A 73 -12.79 20.76 26.76
CA GLU A 73 -13.93 19.85 26.65
C GLU A 73 -13.53 18.40 26.95
N SER A 74 -14.13 17.83 28.01
CA SER A 74 -13.85 16.47 28.47
C SER A 74 -14.12 15.42 27.39
N MET A 75 -15.14 15.63 26.55
CA MET A 75 -15.47 14.73 25.45
C MET A 75 -14.34 14.65 24.41
N ILE A 76 -13.81 15.80 23.99
CA ILE A 76 -12.73 15.88 23.00
C ILE A 76 -11.46 15.25 23.56
N LYS A 77 -11.18 15.50 24.84
CA LYS A 77 -10.03 14.91 25.53
C LYS A 77 -10.08 13.38 25.58
N MET A 78 -11.24 12.80 25.90
CA MET A 78 -11.42 11.34 25.93
C MET A 78 -11.29 10.71 24.54
N ILE A 79 -11.90 11.31 23.52
CA ILE A 79 -11.81 10.81 22.14
C ILE A 79 -10.37 10.92 21.63
N GLY A 80 -9.72 12.06 21.83
CA GLY A 80 -8.34 12.27 21.40
C GLY A 80 -7.35 11.32 22.07
N PHE A 81 -7.48 11.11 23.39
CA PHE A 81 -6.66 10.14 24.11
C PHE A 81 -6.91 8.70 23.61
N GLY A 82 -8.16 8.32 23.40
CA GLY A 82 -8.52 7.00 22.86
C GLY A 82 -7.96 6.77 21.45
N LEU A 83 -8.07 7.76 20.57
CA LEU A 83 -7.52 7.71 19.21
C LEU A 83 -5.99 7.66 19.20
N ALA A 84 -5.32 8.42 20.07
CA ALA A 84 -3.86 8.38 20.20
C ALA A 84 -3.35 6.97 20.54
N ILE A 85 -3.97 6.33 21.54
CA ILE A 85 -3.61 4.96 21.94
C ILE A 85 -3.98 3.95 20.85
N ALA A 86 -5.16 4.08 20.25
CA ALA A 86 -5.61 3.16 19.21
C ALA A 86 -4.68 3.18 17.99
N VAL A 87 -4.28 4.36 17.52
CA VAL A 87 -3.35 4.50 16.38
C VAL A 87 -1.95 4.04 16.74
N LEU A 88 -1.47 4.30 17.96
CA LEU A 88 -0.19 3.78 18.43
C LEU A 88 -0.20 2.23 18.42
N PHE A 89 -1.26 1.62 18.95
CA PHE A 89 -1.38 0.16 18.97
C PHE A 89 -1.48 -0.42 17.55
N ASP A 90 -2.32 0.16 16.69
CA ASP A 90 -2.48 -0.26 15.30
C ASP A 90 -1.16 -0.16 14.52
N ALA A 91 -0.49 0.99 14.56
CA ALA A 91 0.71 1.24 13.78
C ALA A 91 1.87 0.31 14.16
N PHE A 92 2.06 0.01 15.45
CA PHE A 92 3.20 -0.78 15.91
C PHE A 92 2.85 -2.27 16.08
N ILE A 93 1.77 -2.60 16.79
CA ILE A 93 1.46 -3.99 17.12
C ILE A 93 0.80 -4.69 15.93
N VAL A 94 -0.20 -4.04 15.32
CA VAL A 94 -0.90 -4.66 14.18
C VAL A 94 -0.01 -4.61 12.95
N ARG A 95 0.44 -3.42 12.54
CA ARG A 95 1.14 -3.28 11.24
C ARG A 95 2.61 -3.70 11.25
N MET A 96 3.38 -3.36 12.28
CA MET A 96 4.81 -3.71 12.28
C MET A 96 5.10 -5.15 12.71
N ALA A 97 4.23 -5.75 13.52
CA ALA A 97 4.42 -7.11 14.02
C ALA A 97 3.41 -8.10 13.43
N PHE A 98 2.11 -7.88 13.63
CA PHE A 98 1.09 -8.89 13.34
C PHE A 98 0.93 -9.17 11.85
N VAL A 99 0.73 -8.14 11.02
CA VAL A 99 0.53 -8.27 9.56
C VAL A 99 1.69 -9.00 8.88
N PRO A 100 2.96 -8.58 9.01
CA PRO A 100 4.07 -9.27 8.36
C PRO A 100 4.28 -10.68 8.94
N ALA A 101 4.04 -10.90 10.24
CA ALA A 101 4.16 -12.22 10.84
C ALA A 101 3.12 -13.20 10.28
N VAL A 102 1.86 -12.77 10.16
CA VAL A 102 0.77 -13.57 9.59
C VAL A 102 1.05 -13.88 8.13
N LEU A 103 1.43 -12.89 7.32
CA LEU A 103 1.77 -13.11 5.91
C LEU A 103 2.97 -14.06 5.74
N ALA A 104 4.01 -13.90 6.57
CA ALA A 104 5.16 -14.79 6.56
C ALA A 104 4.81 -16.22 7.00
N LEU A 105 3.90 -16.37 7.98
CA LEU A 105 3.46 -17.67 8.48
C LEU A 105 2.55 -18.40 7.48
N LEU A 106 1.61 -17.70 6.85
CA LEU A 106 0.74 -18.26 5.82
C LEU A 106 1.53 -18.58 4.53
N GLY A 107 2.64 -17.89 4.28
CA GLY A 107 3.54 -18.17 3.17
C GLY A 107 2.80 -18.19 1.84
N LYS A 108 2.89 -19.30 1.10
CA LYS A 108 2.22 -19.46 -0.21
C LYS A 108 0.69 -19.39 -0.14
N ALA A 109 0.09 -19.75 1.01
CA ALA A 109 -1.36 -19.72 1.18
C ALA A 109 -1.91 -18.28 1.25
N ALA A 110 -1.12 -17.32 1.76
CA ALA A 110 -1.50 -15.90 1.78
C ALA A 110 -1.70 -15.32 0.37
N TRP A 111 -1.06 -15.93 -0.63
CA TRP A 111 -1.05 -15.46 -2.02
C TRP A 111 -2.00 -16.23 -2.93
N TRP A 112 -2.78 -17.17 -2.37
CA TRP A 112 -3.69 -17.98 -3.17
C TRP A 112 -4.86 -17.14 -3.68
N MET A 113 -4.93 -16.95 -4.99
CA MET A 113 -6.08 -16.33 -5.66
C MET A 113 -6.93 -17.40 -6.35
N PRO A 114 -8.25 -17.46 -6.06
CA PRO A 114 -9.17 -18.29 -6.80
C PRO A 114 -9.21 -17.93 -8.28
N HIS A 115 -9.22 -18.93 -9.16
CA HIS A 115 -9.06 -18.74 -10.61
C HIS A 115 -10.17 -17.90 -11.27
N TRP A 116 -11.36 -17.84 -10.65
CA TRP A 116 -12.46 -16.98 -11.10
C TRP A 116 -12.18 -15.48 -10.85
N LEU A 117 -11.47 -15.16 -9.77
CA LEU A 117 -11.10 -13.77 -9.44
C LEU A 117 -9.95 -13.30 -10.34
N ASP A 118 -9.00 -14.18 -10.64
CA ASP A 118 -7.91 -13.91 -11.60
C ASP A 118 -8.44 -13.61 -13.02
N ARG A 119 -9.62 -14.15 -13.38
CA ARG A 119 -10.28 -13.87 -14.66
C ARG A 119 -11.04 -12.55 -14.69
N ILE A 120 -11.45 -12.04 -13.53
CA ILE A 120 -12.21 -10.78 -13.40
C ILE A 120 -11.26 -9.60 -13.19
N LEU A 121 -10.12 -9.81 -12.53
CA LEU A 121 -9.13 -8.77 -12.28
C LEU A 121 -8.42 -8.40 -13.60
N PRO A 122 -8.56 -7.16 -14.09
CA PRO A 122 -7.75 -6.67 -15.20
C PRO A 122 -6.27 -6.72 -14.82
N LYS A 123 -5.41 -7.25 -15.69
CA LYS A 123 -3.96 -7.17 -15.50
C LYS A 123 -3.56 -5.69 -15.60
N VAL A 124 -3.38 -5.04 -14.45
CA VAL A 124 -2.87 -3.67 -14.38
C VAL A 124 -1.37 -3.76 -14.61
N ASP A 125 -0.93 -3.62 -15.86
CA ASP A 125 0.47 -3.35 -16.21
C ASP A 125 0.81 -1.97 -15.65
N VAL A 126 1.35 -1.94 -14.42
CA VAL A 126 1.83 -0.72 -13.77
C VAL A 126 3.14 -0.26 -14.41
N GLU A 127 3.88 -1.20 -15.00
CA GLU A 127 5.08 -0.95 -15.80
C GLU A 127 4.70 -1.05 -17.27
N GLY A 128 4.81 0.05 -18.01
CA GLY A 128 4.50 0.11 -19.45
C GLY A 128 5.46 -0.69 -20.34
N GLU A 129 5.83 -1.92 -19.95
CA GLU A 129 6.66 -2.83 -20.73
C GLU A 129 6.08 -3.07 -22.14
N ALA A 130 4.75 -3.06 -22.27
CA ALA A 130 4.06 -3.14 -23.56
C ALA A 130 4.42 -1.99 -24.53
N LEU A 131 4.75 -0.79 -24.00
CA LEU A 131 5.16 0.37 -24.81
C LEU A 131 6.67 0.33 -25.14
N THR A 132 7.48 -0.21 -24.23
CA THR A 132 8.94 -0.35 -24.42
C THR A 132 9.26 -1.42 -25.48
N GLN A 133 8.50 -2.53 -25.53
CA GLN A 133 8.70 -3.56 -26.56
C GLN A 133 8.25 -3.11 -27.96
N GLN A 134 7.22 -2.27 -28.08
CA GLN A 134 6.78 -1.73 -29.38
C GLN A 134 7.79 -0.76 -30.01
N SER A 135 8.57 -0.04 -29.18
CA SER A 135 9.59 0.90 -29.66
C SER A 135 10.86 0.20 -30.15
N ALA A 136 11.15 -1.02 -29.70
CA ALA A 136 12.32 -1.79 -30.10
C ALA A 136 12.18 -2.52 -31.46
N VAL A 137 10.97 -2.57 -32.03
CA VAL A 137 10.66 -3.27 -33.29
C VAL A 137 10.38 -2.30 -34.45
N THR A 138 10.98 -1.11 -34.46
CA THR A 138 11.11 -0.34 -35.71
C THR A 138 12.44 -0.70 -36.38
N PRO A 139 12.48 -1.64 -37.33
CA PRO A 139 13.68 -1.89 -38.12
C PRO A 139 14.01 -0.63 -38.92
N ALA A 140 15.29 -0.27 -38.88
CA ALA A 140 15.90 0.81 -39.65
C ALA A 140 15.35 0.84 -41.08
N HIS A 141 14.72 1.96 -41.46
CA HIS A 141 14.30 2.18 -42.82
C HIS A 141 15.56 2.45 -43.64
N ASP A 142 15.89 1.44 -44.44
CA ASP A 142 16.92 1.34 -45.45
C ASP A 142 16.78 2.49 -46.46
N ASP A 143 17.64 3.51 -46.36
CA ASP A 143 17.63 4.71 -47.22
C ASP A 143 18.36 4.42 -48.56
N THR A 144 17.96 3.34 -49.22
CA THR A 144 18.41 2.97 -50.57
C THR A 144 17.24 3.01 -51.54
N ALA A 145 17.13 4.13 -52.27
CA ALA A 145 16.75 4.26 -53.67
C ALA A 145 15.78 5.43 -53.89
N THR A 146 16.31 6.57 -54.37
CA THR A 146 15.73 7.37 -55.49
C THR A 146 16.59 8.62 -55.78
N ARG A 147 17.77 8.42 -56.38
CA ARG A 147 18.40 9.48 -57.19
C ARG A 147 18.17 9.17 -58.67
N LYS A 148 17.18 9.88 -59.22
CA LYS A 148 16.80 9.96 -60.64
C LYS A 148 17.98 10.48 -61.48
N PRO A 149 18.37 9.85 -62.61
CA PRO A 149 19.35 10.45 -63.51
C PRO A 149 18.71 11.59 -64.31
N ALA A 150 19.37 12.74 -64.33
CA ALA A 150 19.01 13.90 -65.13
C ALA A 150 19.28 13.61 -66.61
N ARG A 151 18.29 13.91 -67.46
CA ARG A 151 18.43 13.97 -68.91
C ARG A 151 19.42 15.07 -69.29
N ILE A 152 20.31 14.78 -70.23
CA ILE A 152 20.94 15.74 -71.15
C ILE A 152 20.60 15.24 -72.55
#